data_AF-A0A0G0XJ30-F1
#
_entry.id   AF-A0A0G0XJ30-F1
#
_cell.length_a   1.000
_cell.length_b   1.000
_cell.length_c   1.000
_cell.angle_alpha   90.00
_cell.angle_beta   90.00
_cell.angle_gamma   90.00
#
_symmetry.space_group_name_H-M   'P 1'
#
loop_
_entity.id
_entity.type
_entity.pdbx_description
1 polymer ?
#
loop_
_entity_poly.entity_id
_entity_poly.type
_entity_poly.pdbx_seq_one_letter_code
_entity_poly.pdbx_strand_id
1 'polypeptide(L)'
;RLPEIGGVPIDVFLYFLDVLALNEDVKMHTLGYENAQHDYGRVNTLLTFAHLVAVLLNRRSLAKFAGAFARPPSGMAPLPKIKDLFETYPLLSPHFQ
;
A
#
# COMPACT_ATOMS: atom_id res chain seq x y z
N ARG A 1 1.79 -23.92 4.08
CA ARG A 1 1.96 -23.50 2.67
C ARG A 1 1.06 -22.29 2.48
N LEU A 2 1.54 -21.22 1.84
CA LEU A 2 0.71 -20.06 1.57
C LEU A 2 -0.45 -20.46 0.62
N PRO A 3 -1.66 -19.89 0.77
CA PRO A 3 -2.83 -20.28 -0.01
C PRO A 3 -2.73 -19.86 -1.48
N GLU A 4 -3.46 -20.57 -2.34
CA GLU A 4 -3.73 -20.14 -3.72
C GLU A 4 -5.08 -19.41 -3.76
N ILE A 5 -5.15 -18.30 -4.48
CA ILE A 5 -6.37 -17.51 -4.68
C ILE A 5 -6.60 -17.37 -6.17
N GLY A 6 -7.75 -17.84 -6.67
CA GLY A 6 -8.08 -17.77 -8.10
C GLY A 6 -7.11 -18.54 -9.01
N GLY A 7 -6.49 -19.60 -8.50
CA GLY A 7 -5.47 -20.38 -9.22
C GLY A 7 -4.07 -19.76 -9.24
N VAL A 8 -3.86 -18.67 -8.49
CA VAL A 8 -2.56 -18.00 -8.37
C VAL A 8 -2.03 -18.16 -6.93
N PRO A 9 -0.80 -18.66 -6.74
CA PRO A 9 -0.13 -18.64 -5.45
C PRO A 9 -0.02 -17.21 -4.89
N ILE A 10 -0.39 -17.00 -3.64
CA ILE A 10 -0.44 -15.65 -3.05
C ILE A 10 0.94 -14.98 -2.97
N ASP A 11 2.01 -15.75 -2.85
CA ASP A 11 3.39 -15.25 -2.91
C ASP A 11 3.69 -14.60 -4.26
N VAL A 12 3.25 -15.20 -5.37
CA VAL A 12 3.39 -14.61 -6.72
C VAL A 12 2.65 -13.27 -6.80
N PHE A 13 1.45 -13.19 -6.23
CA PHE A 13 0.72 -11.92 -6.17
C PHE A 13 1.45 -10.86 -5.32
N LEU A 14 2.01 -11.25 -4.17
CA LEU A 14 2.80 -10.35 -3.33
C LEU A 14 4.07 -9.87 -4.05
N TYR A 15 4.76 -10.74 -4.78
CA TYR A 15 5.89 -10.36 -5.62
C TYR A 15 5.47 -9.38 -6.72
N PHE A 16 4.31 -9.58 -7.34
CA PHE A 16 3.79 -8.64 -8.33
C PHE A 16 3.55 -7.25 -7.73
N LEU A 17 2.97 -7.15 -6.54
CA LEU A 17 2.80 -5.87 -5.85
C LEU A 17 4.14 -5.18 -5.56
N ASP A 18 5.17 -5.94 -5.18
CA ASP A 18 6.49 -5.38 -4.92
C ASP A 18 7.19 -4.89 -6.20
N VAL A 19 7.01 -5.61 -7.33
CA VAL A 19 7.48 -5.14 -8.65
C VAL A 19 6.79 -3.84 -9.05
N LEU A 20 5.48 -3.70 -8.82
CA LEU A 20 4.77 -2.43 -9.07
C LEU A 20 5.33 -1.30 -8.20
N ALA A 21 5.64 -1.57 -6.94
CA ALA A 21 6.20 -0.58 -6.04
C ALA A 21 7.63 -0.19 -6.41
N LEU A 22 8.46 -1.13 -6.85
CA LEU A 22 9.79 -0.87 -7.42
C LEU A 22 9.71 0.00 -8.69
N ASN A 23 8.72 -0.24 -9.54
CA ASN A 23 8.53 0.57 -10.74
C ASN A 23 8.22 2.04 -10.40
N GLU A 24 7.54 2.29 -9.28
CA GLU A 24 7.30 3.66 -8.81
C GLU A 24 8.61 4.38 -8.45
N ASP A 25 9.58 3.69 -7.85
CA ASP A 25 10.91 4.27 -7.59
C ASP A 25 11.63 4.65 -8.89
N VAL A 26 11.57 3.77 -9.91
CA VAL A 26 12.12 4.05 -11.25
C VAL A 26 11.45 5.29 -11.85
N LYS A 27 10.11 5.40 -11.74
CA LYS A 27 9.37 6.58 -12.21
C LYS A 27 9.86 7.85 -11.52
N MET A 28 9.98 7.84 -10.20
CA MET A 28 10.43 9.00 -9.42
C MET A 28 11.84 9.43 -9.80
N HIS A 29 12.75 8.47 -10.00
CA HIS A 29 14.10 8.73 -10.50
C HIS A 29 14.06 9.37 -11.89
N THR A 30 13.35 8.77 -12.86
CA THR A 30 13.27 9.29 -14.24
C THR A 30 12.65 10.68 -14.36
N LEU A 31 11.79 11.08 -13.42
CA LEU A 31 11.18 12.40 -13.37
C LEU A 31 12.06 13.46 -12.68
N GLY A 32 13.29 13.12 -12.27
CA GLY A 32 14.22 14.03 -11.63
C GLY A 32 13.88 14.31 -10.16
N TYR A 33 13.04 13.49 -9.54
CA TYR A 33 12.74 13.57 -8.11
C TYR A 33 13.77 12.83 -7.25
N GLU A 34 15.04 12.81 -7.66
CA GLU A 34 16.14 12.06 -7.02
C GLU A 34 16.36 12.43 -5.54
N ASN A 35 15.94 13.64 -5.14
CA ASN A 35 16.00 14.12 -3.75
C ASN A 35 14.64 14.09 -3.02
N ALA A 36 13.57 13.60 -3.65
CA ALA A 36 12.34 13.31 -2.92
C ALA A 36 12.68 12.19 -1.94
N GLN A 37 12.60 12.51 -0.64
CA GLN A 37 13.07 11.66 0.46
C GLN A 37 12.83 10.17 0.16
N HIS A 38 13.88 9.35 0.34
CA HIS A 38 14.06 7.94 -0.03
C HIS A 38 12.85 6.97 0.14
N ASP A 39 11.77 7.39 0.80
CA ASP A 39 10.58 6.61 1.13
C ASP A 39 9.30 7.10 0.43
N TYR A 40 9.36 7.86 -0.67
CA TYR A 40 8.15 8.43 -1.30
C TYR A 40 7.56 7.59 -2.44
N GLY A 41 8.34 6.84 -3.22
CA GLY A 41 7.83 6.05 -4.36
C GLY A 41 7.26 4.70 -3.92
N ARG A 42 8.17 3.73 -3.71
CA ARG A 42 7.84 2.35 -3.33
C ARG A 42 7.02 2.25 -2.06
N VAL A 43 7.43 2.94 -0.99
CA VAL A 43 6.73 2.86 0.30
C VAL A 43 5.30 3.40 0.20
N ASN A 44 5.07 4.54 -0.46
CA ASN A 44 3.70 5.03 -0.63
C ASN A 44 2.86 4.13 -1.54
N THR A 45 3.48 3.45 -2.50
CA THR A 45 2.78 2.49 -3.36
C THR A 45 2.31 1.28 -2.55
N LEU A 46 3.22 0.68 -1.76
CA LEU A 46 2.89 -0.41 -0.85
C LEU A 46 1.84 0.02 0.20
N LEU A 47 1.96 1.21 0.76
CA LEU A 47 0.98 1.76 1.70
C LEU A 47 -0.37 2.04 1.05
N THR A 48 -0.41 2.36 -0.25
CA THR A 48 -1.66 2.53 -1.00
C THR A 48 -2.35 1.18 -1.21
N PHE A 49 -1.59 0.13 -1.55
CA PHE A 49 -2.13 -1.23 -1.62
C PHE A 49 -2.64 -1.71 -0.25
N ALA A 50 -1.89 -1.46 0.82
CA ALA A 50 -2.36 -1.73 2.18
C ALA A 50 -3.65 -0.98 2.47
N HIS A 51 -3.73 0.32 2.17
CA HIS A 51 -4.97 1.08 2.39
C HIS A 51 -6.16 0.50 1.61
N LEU A 52 -5.96 0.08 0.37
CA LEU A 52 -7.00 -0.58 -0.42
C LEU A 52 -7.44 -1.91 0.23
N VAL A 53 -6.51 -2.75 0.68
CA VAL A 53 -6.83 -3.98 1.41
C VAL A 53 -7.64 -3.68 2.67
N ALA A 54 -7.27 -2.65 3.43
CA ALA A 54 -8.01 -2.23 4.61
C ALA A 54 -9.44 -1.77 4.28
N VAL A 55 -9.64 -1.09 3.14
CA VAL A 55 -10.97 -0.73 2.63
C VAL A 55 -11.78 -1.96 2.23
N LEU A 56 -11.17 -2.91 1.50
CA LEU A 56 -11.83 -4.15 1.07
C LEU A 56 -12.21 -5.05 2.26
N LEU A 57 -11.45 -4.99 3.35
CA LEU A 57 -11.77 -5.65 4.63
C LEU A 57 -12.77 -4.84 5.48
N ASN A 58 -13.30 -3.74 4.96
CA ASN A 58 -14.24 -2.84 5.64
C ASN A 58 -13.70 -2.25 6.95
N ARG A 59 -12.39 -2.04 7.06
CA ARG A 59 -11.70 -1.44 8.23
C ARG A 59 -11.37 0.03 8.04
N ARG A 60 -11.44 0.52 6.80
CA ARG A 60 -11.25 1.94 6.44
C ARG A 60 -12.32 2.37 5.45
N SER A 61 -12.63 3.66 5.42
CA SER A 61 -13.68 4.22 4.58
C SER A 61 -13.27 4.25 3.10
N LEU A 62 -14.08 3.59 2.25
CA LEU A 62 -13.96 3.68 0.78
C LEU A 62 -14.04 5.13 0.29
N ALA A 63 -14.98 5.92 0.81
CA ALA A 63 -15.15 7.32 0.40
C ALA A 63 -13.91 8.16 0.71
N LYS A 64 -13.30 7.97 1.89
CA LYS A 64 -12.04 8.66 2.25
C LYS A 64 -10.89 8.21 1.37
N PHE A 65 -10.78 6.91 1.10
CA PHE A 65 -9.76 6.36 0.19
C PHE A 65 -9.90 6.93 -1.22
N ALA A 66 -11.07 6.84 -1.82
CA ALA A 66 -11.35 7.36 -3.16
C ALA A 66 -11.09 8.86 -3.26
N GLY A 67 -11.51 9.62 -2.22
CA GLY A 67 -11.24 11.05 -2.13
C GLY A 67 -9.75 11.38 -2.05
N ALA A 68 -8.95 10.60 -1.32
CA ALA A 68 -7.49 10.76 -1.28
C ALA A 68 -6.85 10.38 -2.62
N PHE A 69 -7.27 9.26 -3.21
CA PHE A 69 -6.74 8.72 -4.45
C PHE A 69 -6.96 9.64 -5.66
N ALA A 70 -8.08 10.39 -5.67
CA ALA A 70 -8.40 11.32 -6.74
C ALA A 70 -7.72 12.70 -6.62
N ARG A 71 -7.20 13.06 -5.43
CA ARG A 71 -6.61 14.39 -5.19
C ARG A 71 -5.15 14.44 -5.66
N PRO A 72 -4.67 15.56 -6.20
CA PRO A 72 -3.26 15.73 -6.54
C PRO A 72 -2.32 15.51 -5.32
N PRO A 73 -1.22 14.75 -5.47
CA PRO A 73 -0.88 13.92 -6.63
C PRO A 73 -1.81 12.71 -6.74
N SER A 74 -2.54 12.62 -7.86
CA SER A 74 -3.56 11.61 -8.08
C SER A 74 -2.93 10.23 -8.29
N GLY A 75 -3.69 9.18 -7.97
CA GLY A 75 -3.25 7.80 -8.11
C GLY A 75 -2.56 7.24 -6.86
N MET A 76 -2.51 8.00 -5.76
CA MET A 76 -1.88 7.57 -4.51
C MET A 76 -2.78 7.87 -3.31
N ALA A 77 -2.90 6.90 -2.39
CA ALA A 77 -3.66 7.06 -1.16
C ALA A 77 -3.00 6.24 -0.03
N PRO A 78 -1.75 6.56 0.36
CA PRO A 78 -1.00 5.77 1.30
C PRO A 78 -1.69 5.72 2.67
N LEU A 79 -1.71 4.53 3.27
CA LEU A 79 -2.13 4.35 4.66
C LEU A 79 -1.20 5.16 5.59
N PRO A 80 -1.72 5.82 6.64
CA PRO A 80 -0.88 6.46 7.66
C PRO A 80 0.08 5.46 8.32
N LYS A 81 1.37 5.82 8.41
CA LYS A 81 2.45 4.92 8.88
C LYS A 81 2.33 4.48 10.35
N ILE A 82 1.68 5.29 11.21
CA ILE A 82 1.64 5.07 12.67
C ILE A 82 0.21 5.12 13.21
N LYS A 83 -0.57 6.09 12.74
CA LYS A 83 -1.92 6.34 13.25
C LYS A 83 -2.88 5.19 12.87
N ASP A 84 -3.58 4.66 13.86
CA ASP A 84 -4.61 3.60 13.73
C ASP A 84 -4.09 2.27 13.13
N LEU A 85 -2.77 2.04 13.15
CA LEU A 85 -2.16 0.86 12.50
C LEU A 85 -2.72 -0.44 13.07
N PHE A 86 -2.73 -0.60 14.39
CA PHE A 86 -3.22 -1.81 15.05
C PHE A 86 -4.75 -1.92 15.08
N GLU A 87 -5.48 -0.82 14.96
CA GLU A 87 -6.94 -0.86 14.73
C GLU A 87 -7.23 -1.41 13.32
N THR A 88 -6.45 -0.98 12.33
CA THR A 88 -6.61 -1.39 10.92
C THR A 88 -6.09 -2.82 10.69
N TYR A 89 -4.97 -3.18 11.32
CA TYR A 89 -4.32 -4.48 11.23
C TYR A 89 -3.99 -5.02 12.62
N PRO A 90 -4.99 -5.56 13.34
CA PRO A 90 -4.79 -6.07 14.70
C PRO A 90 -3.69 -7.12 14.83
N LEU A 91 -3.52 -7.98 13.81
CA LEU A 91 -2.50 -9.03 13.77
C LEU A 91 -1.06 -8.51 13.84
N LEU A 92 -0.85 -7.22 13.55
CA LEU A 92 0.48 -6.59 13.66
C LEU A 92 0.75 -6.05 15.07
N SER A 93 -0.26 -6.04 15.95
CA SER A 93 -0.11 -5.58 17.34
C SER A 93 0.82 -6.52 18.11
N PRO A 94 1.81 -5.99 18.86
CA PRO A 94 2.64 -6.79 19.76
C PRO A 94 1.86 -7.53 20.85
N HIS A 95 0.59 -7.14 21.06
CA HIS A 95 -0.29 -7.69 22.08
C HIS A 95 -1.44 -8.52 21.48
N PHE A 96 -1.38 -8.85 20.19
CA PHE A 96 -2.40 -9.69 19.57
C PHE A 96 -2.30 -11.12 20.14
N GLN A 97 -3.39 -11.58 20.78
CA GLN A 97 -3.54 -12.94 21.31
C GLN A 97 -4.40 -13.79 20.37
#